data_AF-A0A497LYC9-F1
#
_entry.id   AF-A0A497LYC9-F1
#
_cell.length_a   1.000
_cell.length_b   1.000
_cell.length_c   1.000
_cell.angle_alpha   90.00
_cell.angle_beta   90.00
_cell.angle_gamma   90.00
#
_symmetry.space_group_name_H-M   'P 1'
#
loop_
_entity.id
_entity.type
_entity.pdbx_description
1 polymer ?
#
loop_
_entity_poly.entity_id
_entity_poly.type
_entity_poly.pdbx_seq_one_letter_code
_entity_poly.pdbx_strand_id
1 'polypeptide(L)'
;MSQTWESIDGSEYLSDTRQEIVNNFETLRSCFSGTDFPSSPVAGQLFFRTSDKTFWIYDGSNWWQIGAATAHYMGNLPRAGGDSYPMSGDLNVGGNKVVNMASPTDDSNPGDAVNLAYLNSV
;
A
#
# COMPACT_ATOMS: atom_id res chain seq x y z
N MET A 1 21.66 -4.47 -4.10
CA MET A 1 22.46 -3.97 -5.23
C MET A 1 22.24 -2.48 -5.29
N SER A 2 23.28 -1.69 -5.07
CA SER A 2 23.20 -0.23 -5.20
C SER A 2 23.03 0.09 -6.68
N GLN A 3 21.91 0.70 -7.06
CA GLN A 3 21.64 1.11 -8.43
C GLN A 3 22.18 2.53 -8.60
N THR A 4 23.46 2.65 -8.95
CA THR A 4 24.12 3.93 -9.22
C THR A 4 24.33 4.10 -10.71
N TRP A 5 23.90 5.25 -11.22
CA TRP A 5 24.24 5.68 -12.57
C TRP A 5 25.75 5.94 -12.65
N GLU A 6 26.41 5.42 -13.68
CA GLU A 6 27.84 5.60 -13.95
C GLU A 6 28.00 6.35 -15.27
N SER A 7 28.83 7.39 -15.28
CA SER A 7 29.10 8.18 -16.50
C SER A 7 30.00 7.40 -17.44
N ILE A 8 29.57 7.22 -18.69
CA ILE A 8 30.34 6.54 -19.74
C ILE A 8 31.18 7.60 -20.47
N ASP A 9 32.51 7.51 -20.41
CA ASP A 9 33.40 8.41 -21.15
C ASP A 9 33.66 7.85 -22.57
N GLY A 10 33.72 8.74 -23.56
CA GLY A 10 34.02 8.36 -24.95
C GLY A 10 35.47 7.91 -25.19
N SER A 11 36.36 8.09 -24.20
CA SER A 11 37.76 7.69 -24.23
C SER A 11 38.04 6.33 -23.58
N GLU A 12 37.05 5.72 -22.92
CA GLU A 12 37.20 4.42 -22.27
C GLU A 12 37.10 3.26 -23.27
N TYR A 13 37.79 2.17 -22.96
CA TYR A 13 37.66 0.95 -23.75
C TYR A 13 36.26 0.35 -23.57
N LEU A 14 35.73 -0.24 -24.65
CA LEU A 14 34.43 -0.94 -24.64
C LEU A 14 34.36 -2.10 -23.64
N SER A 15 35.51 -2.65 -23.23
CA SER A 15 35.59 -3.68 -22.18
C SER A 15 35.22 -3.13 -20.82
N ASP A 16 35.54 -1.87 -20.57
CA ASP A 16 35.45 -1.22 -19.27
C ASP A 16 34.06 -0.58 -19.15
N THR A 17 33.61 0.11 -20.20
CA THR A 17 32.28 0.73 -20.29
C THR A 17 31.12 -0.27 -20.42
N ARG A 18 31.37 -1.53 -20.79
CA ARG A 18 30.31 -2.55 -20.87
C ARG A 18 29.58 -2.70 -19.53
N GLN A 19 30.30 -2.71 -18.42
CA GLN A 19 29.70 -2.93 -17.11
C GLN A 19 28.84 -1.73 -16.69
N GLU A 20 29.31 -0.52 -17.00
CA GLU A 20 28.59 0.73 -16.75
C GLU A 20 27.31 0.84 -17.59
N ILE A 21 27.35 0.43 -18.87
CA ILE A 21 26.16 0.35 -19.73
C ILE A 21 25.11 -0.61 -19.13
N VAL A 22 25.55 -1.77 -18.65
CA VAL A 22 24.65 -2.74 -18.00
C VAL A 22 24.06 -2.14 -16.72
N ASN A 23 24.89 -1.54 -15.87
CA ASN A 23 24.44 -0.88 -14.64
C ASN A 23 23.38 0.20 -14.95
N ASN A 24 23.67 1.09 -15.90
CA ASN A 24 22.76 2.15 -16.34
C ASN A 24 21.45 1.58 -16.91
N PHE A 25 21.52 0.56 -17.77
CA PHE A 25 20.34 -0.06 -18.34
C PHE A 25 19.44 -0.71 -17.27
N GLU A 26 20.04 -1.39 -16.30
CA GLU A 26 19.31 -1.98 -15.17
C GLU A 26 18.69 -0.89 -14.28
N THR A 27 19.39 0.24 -14.04
CA THR A 27 18.80 1.37 -13.29
C THR A 27 17.63 2.04 -14.02
N LEU A 28 17.67 2.11 -15.36
CA LEU A 28 16.59 2.68 -16.17
C LEU A 28 15.36 1.77 -16.25
N ARG A 29 15.56 0.44 -16.18
CA ARG A 29 14.48 -0.55 -16.31
C ARG A 29 13.81 -0.90 -14.99
N SER A 30 14.51 -0.78 -13.88
CA SER A 30 13.97 -1.02 -12.55
C SER A 30 13.56 0.33 -11.96
N CYS A 31 12.27 0.52 -11.64
CA CYS A 31 11.86 1.59 -10.74
C CYS A 31 12.84 1.61 -9.56
N PHE A 32 13.58 2.70 -9.37
CA PHE A 32 14.66 2.81 -8.37
C PHE A 32 14.23 2.18 -7.06
N SER A 33 15.05 1.30 -6.48
CA SER A 33 14.64 0.58 -5.27
C SER A 33 15.75 0.49 -4.22
N GLY A 34 15.35 0.51 -2.95
CA GLY A 34 16.30 0.51 -1.84
C GLY A 34 15.63 0.74 -0.48
N THR A 35 16.42 0.69 0.59
CA THR A 35 15.96 0.99 1.94
C THR A 35 15.81 2.49 2.20
N ASP A 36 16.60 3.29 1.46
CA ASP A 36 16.75 4.74 1.61
C ASP A 36 16.58 5.44 0.26
N PHE A 37 16.06 6.67 0.31
CA PHE A 37 15.85 7.46 -0.90
C PHE A 37 17.18 7.94 -1.52
N PRO A 38 17.23 8.12 -2.85
CA PRO A 38 18.35 8.79 -3.51
C PRO A 38 18.62 10.19 -2.94
N SER A 39 19.89 10.57 -2.83
CA SER A 39 20.31 11.89 -2.32
C SER A 39 20.13 13.03 -3.33
N SER A 40 19.92 12.71 -4.61
CA SER A 40 19.68 13.68 -5.69
C SER A 40 18.52 13.25 -6.57
N PRO A 41 17.27 13.27 -6.06
CA PRO A 41 16.10 12.83 -6.80
C PRO A 41 15.62 13.89 -7.81
N VAL A 42 14.96 13.44 -8.87
CA VAL A 42 14.35 14.30 -9.89
C VAL A 42 12.83 14.30 -9.72
N ALA A 43 12.17 15.44 -9.91
CA ALA A 43 10.72 15.53 -9.85
C ALA A 43 10.06 14.50 -10.81
N GLY A 44 9.06 13.78 -10.32
CA GLY A 44 8.40 12.67 -11.02
C GLY A 44 9.09 11.31 -10.88
N GLN A 45 10.25 11.22 -10.22
CA GLN A 45 10.95 9.95 -10.02
C GLN A 45 10.14 9.00 -9.16
N LEU A 46 9.94 7.78 -9.66
CA LEU A 46 9.34 6.68 -8.92
C LEU A 46 10.41 5.93 -8.12
N PHE A 47 10.06 5.52 -6.90
CA PHE A 47 10.92 4.73 -6.02
C PHE A 47 10.13 3.63 -5.31
N PHE A 48 10.65 2.40 -5.34
CA PHE A 48 10.14 1.31 -4.50
C PHE A 48 11.00 1.15 -3.25
N ARG A 49 10.44 1.53 -2.11
CA ARG A 49 11.13 1.43 -0.83
C ARG A 49 10.97 0.01 -0.29
N THR A 50 12.08 -0.72 -0.19
CA THR A 50 12.07 -2.16 0.13
C THR A 50 11.90 -2.44 1.62
N SER A 51 12.18 -1.46 2.48
CA SER A 51 12.03 -1.56 3.93
C SER A 51 10.56 -1.62 4.37
N ASP A 52 9.72 -0.77 3.79
CA ASP A 52 8.27 -0.71 4.04
C ASP A 52 7.45 -1.36 2.91
N LYS A 53 8.09 -1.76 1.81
CA LYS A 53 7.50 -2.38 0.61
C LYS A 53 6.43 -1.47 -0.01
N THR A 54 6.75 -0.20 -0.19
CA THR A 54 5.83 0.81 -0.73
C THR A 54 6.40 1.55 -1.93
N PHE A 55 5.54 1.97 -2.85
CA PHE A 55 5.86 2.86 -3.96
C PHE A 55 5.72 4.32 -3.54
N TRP A 56 6.69 5.13 -3.96
CA TRP A 56 6.76 6.56 -3.72
C TRP A 56 7.03 7.32 -5.02
N ILE A 57 6.64 8.60 -5.06
CA ILE A 57 6.99 9.56 -6.12
C ILE A 57 7.61 10.81 -5.48
N TYR A 58 8.66 11.36 -6.10
CA TYR A 58 9.24 12.63 -5.68
C TYR A 58 8.53 13.80 -6.39
N ASP A 59 8.04 14.81 -5.66
CA ASP A 59 7.34 15.96 -6.25
C ASP A 59 8.27 17.12 -6.67
N GLY A 60 9.58 16.98 -6.44
CA GLY A 60 10.56 18.06 -6.60
C GLY A 60 11.02 18.69 -5.29
N SER A 61 10.43 18.32 -4.16
CA SER A 61 10.83 18.76 -2.82
C SER A 61 10.76 17.62 -1.79
N ASN A 62 9.69 16.82 -1.82
CA ASN A 62 9.41 15.74 -0.88
C ASN A 62 9.03 14.44 -1.61
N TRP A 63 9.19 13.32 -0.88
CA TRP A 63 8.69 12.03 -1.31
C TRP A 63 7.26 11.81 -0.83
N TRP A 64 6.37 11.42 -1.74
CA TRP A 64 4.97 11.09 -1.47
C TRP A 64 4.71 9.61 -1.68
N GLN A 65 4.04 8.99 -0.72
CA GLN A 65 3.67 7.58 -0.80
C GLN A 65 2.48 7.42 -1.76
N ILE A 66 2.63 6.53 -2.74
CA ILE A 66 1.58 6.18 -3.71
C ILE A 66 0.82 4.93 -3.28
N GLY A 67 1.50 3.96 -2.66
CA GLY A 67 0.83 2.76 -2.18
C GLY A 67 1.76 1.69 -1.63
N ALA A 68 1.21 0.79 -0.82
CA ALA A 68 1.95 -0.36 -0.28
C ALA A 68 1.76 -1.59 -1.19
N ALA A 69 2.84 -2.29 -1.52
CA ALA A 69 2.80 -3.58 -2.20
C ALA A 69 2.49 -4.74 -1.24
N THR A 70 2.28 -4.45 0.04
CA THR A 70 2.03 -5.44 1.10
C THR A 70 0.56 -5.67 1.41
N ALA A 71 -0.33 -4.76 1.00
CA ALA A 71 -1.75 -4.94 1.16
C ALA A 71 -2.48 -4.16 0.07
N HIS A 72 -3.48 -4.79 -0.54
CA HIS A 72 -4.53 -4.08 -1.25
C HIS A 72 -5.18 -3.12 -0.24
N TYR A 73 -4.67 -1.89 -0.13
CA TYR A 73 -5.37 -0.78 0.49
C TYR A 73 -6.47 -0.29 -0.47
N MET A 74 -7.34 -1.21 -0.88
CA MET A 74 -8.70 -0.82 -1.25
C MET A 74 -9.36 -0.56 0.10
N GLY A 75 -9.22 0.68 0.59
CA GLY A 75 -9.98 1.15 1.72
C GLY A 75 -11.43 0.72 1.57
N ASN A 76 -12.02 0.32 2.70
CA ASN A 76 -13.38 -0.22 2.86
C ASN A 76 -13.46 -1.76 2.82
N LEU A 77 -13.37 -2.30 4.04
CA LEU A 77 -13.77 -3.63 4.52
C LEU A 77 -12.79 -4.78 4.19
N PRO A 78 -12.37 -5.57 5.20
CA PRO A 78 -11.61 -6.80 5.00
C PRO A 78 -12.24 -7.67 3.92
N ARG A 79 -11.40 -8.35 3.13
CA ARG A 79 -11.73 -9.37 2.12
C ARG A 79 -13.13 -9.94 2.32
N ALA A 80 -14.05 -9.53 1.44
CA ALA A 80 -15.35 -10.15 1.32
C ALA A 80 -15.20 -11.69 1.35
N GLY A 81 -15.85 -12.34 2.32
CA GLY A 81 -16.19 -13.76 2.23
C GLY A 81 -15.23 -14.75 2.90
N GLY A 82 -14.95 -14.59 4.19
CA GLY A 82 -14.56 -15.75 4.99
C GLY A 82 -14.92 -15.56 6.45
N ASP A 83 -15.68 -16.50 7.01
CA ASP A 83 -16.15 -16.54 8.40
C ASP A 83 -15.02 -16.35 9.45
N SER A 84 -13.76 -16.50 9.05
CA SER A 84 -12.58 -16.32 9.89
C SER A 84 -12.12 -14.86 10.09
N TYR A 85 -12.64 -13.89 9.34
CA TYR A 85 -12.25 -12.48 9.48
C TYR A 85 -13.50 -11.58 9.48
N PRO A 86 -14.24 -11.52 10.61
CA PRO A 86 -15.35 -10.59 10.73
C PRO A 86 -14.86 -9.15 10.54
N MET A 87 -15.73 -8.29 10.00
CA MET A 87 -15.46 -6.85 10.00
C MET A 87 -15.42 -6.38 11.45
N SER A 88 -14.24 -5.96 11.93
CA SER A 88 -14.05 -5.41 13.27
C SER A 88 -13.67 -3.94 13.19
N GLY A 89 -14.17 -3.14 14.13
CA GLY A 89 -13.92 -1.71 14.23
C GLY A 89 -15.18 -0.89 14.47
N ASP A 90 -14.99 0.38 14.79
CA ASP A 90 -16.09 1.33 15.02
C ASP A 90 -16.75 1.71 13.69
N LEU A 91 -18.08 1.53 13.59
CA LEU A 91 -18.87 2.01 12.47
C LEU A 91 -19.46 3.40 12.80
N ASN A 92 -18.93 4.47 12.21
CA ASN A 92 -19.56 5.79 12.31
C ASN A 92 -20.75 5.89 11.34
N VAL A 93 -21.97 5.74 11.84
CA VAL A 93 -23.21 5.91 11.06
C VAL A 93 -23.76 7.34 11.07
N GLY A 94 -23.08 8.28 11.75
CA GLY A 94 -23.58 9.63 11.96
C GLY A 94 -24.97 9.64 12.62
N GLY A 95 -25.89 10.45 12.09
CA GLY A 95 -27.29 10.47 12.53
C GLY A 95 -28.21 9.47 11.82
N ASN A 96 -27.67 8.52 11.05
CA ASN A 96 -28.47 7.61 10.24
C ASN A 96 -29.01 6.43 11.07
N LYS A 97 -30.19 5.94 10.68
CA LYS A 97 -30.80 4.74 11.26
C LYS A 97 -30.22 3.49 10.60
N VAL A 98 -29.94 2.47 11.40
CA VAL A 98 -29.72 1.11 10.91
C VAL A 98 -31.09 0.42 10.83
N VAL A 99 -31.48 -0.01 9.64
CA VAL A 99 -32.79 -0.62 9.37
C VAL A 99 -32.62 -2.03 8.80
N ASN A 100 -33.71 -2.82 8.77
CA ASN A 100 -33.73 -4.20 8.28
C ASN A 100 -32.78 -5.16 9.02
N MET A 101 -32.49 -4.90 10.30
CA MET A 101 -31.79 -5.84 11.16
C MET A 101 -32.69 -7.03 11.50
N ALA A 102 -32.20 -8.25 11.28
CA ALA A 102 -32.86 -9.48 11.73
C ALA A 102 -32.98 -9.51 13.27
N SER A 103 -33.92 -10.30 13.80
CA SER A 103 -33.96 -10.57 15.23
C SER A 103 -32.70 -11.33 15.65
N PRO A 104 -32.19 -11.09 16.88
CA PRO A 104 -31.07 -11.88 17.40
C PRO A 104 -31.41 -13.36 17.41
N THR A 105 -30.42 -14.20 17.11
CA THR A 105 -30.61 -15.64 16.86
C THR A 105 -30.37 -16.51 18.09
N ASP A 106 -29.62 -16.00 19.07
CA ASP A 106 -29.29 -16.68 20.31
C ASP A 106 -29.20 -15.66 21.46
N ASP A 107 -30.15 -15.74 22.41
CA ASP A 107 -30.20 -14.88 23.60
C ASP A 107 -28.98 -15.07 24.53
N SER A 108 -28.18 -16.13 24.32
CA SER A 108 -26.99 -16.43 25.11
C SER A 108 -25.68 -15.94 24.48
N ASN A 109 -25.70 -15.44 23.22
CA ASN A 109 -24.52 -14.93 22.53
C ASN A 109 -24.58 -13.39 22.41
N PRO A 110 -23.71 -12.63 23.12
CA PRO A 110 -23.77 -11.17 23.18
C PRO A 110 -23.29 -10.44 21.90
N GLY A 111 -23.09 -11.16 20.79
CA GLY A 111 -22.56 -10.62 19.54
C GLY A 111 -23.60 -10.07 18.56
N ASP A 112 -24.87 -10.47 18.69
CA ASP A 112 -25.93 -10.02 17.78
C ASP A 112 -26.40 -8.60 18.13
N ALA A 113 -26.60 -7.78 17.11
CA ALA A 113 -27.24 -6.48 17.29
C ALA A 113 -28.76 -6.65 17.46
N VAL A 114 -29.35 -5.91 18.41
CA VAL A 114 -30.79 -5.99 18.73
C VAL A 114 -31.62 -5.02 17.89
N ASN A 115 -32.70 -5.50 17.28
CA ASN A 115 -33.68 -4.65 16.59
C ASN A 115 -34.80 -4.18 17.55
N LEU A 116 -35.52 -3.11 17.18
CA LEU A 116 -36.59 -2.54 18.04
C LEU A 116 -37.77 -3.50 18.25
N ALA A 117 -38.10 -4.33 17.26
CA ALA A 117 -39.22 -5.26 17.36
C ALA A 117 -38.98 -6.32 18.44
N TYR A 118 -37.76 -6.86 18.49
CA TYR A 118 -37.32 -7.80 19.52
C TYR A 118 -37.24 -7.12 20.89
N LEU A 119 -36.69 -5.91 20.99
CA LEU A 119 -36.63 -5.15 22.25
C LEU A 119 -38.02 -4.91 22.86
N ASN A 120 -39.03 -4.68 22.04
CA ASN A 120 -40.41 -4.47 22.51
C ASN A 120 -41.14 -5.79 22.85
N SER A 121 -40.55 -6.94 22.54
CA SER A 121 -41.16 -8.26 22.75
C SER A 121 -40.70 -8.97 24.03
N VAL A 122 -39.65 -8.45 24.67
CA VAL A 122 -39.08 -8.97 25.92
C VAL A 122 -39.55 -8.19 27.15
#